data_AF-A0A383A2N3-F1
#
_entry.id   AF-A0A383A2N3-F1
#
_cell.length_a   1.000
_cell.length_b   1.000
_cell.length_c   1.000
_cell.angle_alpha   90.00
_cell.angle_beta   90.00
_cell.angle_gamma   90.00
#
_symmetry.space_group_name_H-M   'P 1'
#
loop_
_entity.id
_entity.type
_entity.pdbx_description
1 polymer ?
#
loop_
_entity_poly.entity_id
_entity_poly.type
_entity_poly.pdbx_seq_one_letter_code
_entity_poly.pdbx_strand_id
1 'polypeptide(L)' 'KLIPMQEIPERLDELEPWRQKRLVVHCHHGVRSLRVAKWLREQGFDNAQSLKGGIEAWRNEIDSSIPAY' A
#
# COMPACT_ATOMS: atom_id res chain seq x y z
N LYS A 1 -8.06 4.00 -3.17
CA LYS A 1 -9.09 3.34 -2.34
C LYS A 1 -8.49 3.08 -0.97
N LEU A 2 -9.20 3.39 0.12
CA LEU A 2 -8.70 3.15 1.48
C LEU A 2 -9.22 1.78 1.96
N ILE A 3 -8.30 0.86 2.27
CA ILE A 3 -8.60 -0.44 2.88
C ILE A 3 -7.65 -0.58 4.08
N PRO A 4 -8.16 -0.58 5.32
CA PRO A 4 -7.35 -0.81 6.52
C PRO A 4 -6.66 -2.16 6.47
N MET A 5 -5.42 -2.23 7.00
CA MET A 5 -4.58 -3.44 6.93
C MET A 5 -5.28 -4.71 7.43
N GLN A 6 -6.10 -4.61 8.47
CA GLN A 6 -6.78 -5.76 9.08
C GLN A 6 -7.93 -6.29 8.21
N GLU A 7 -8.52 -5.45 7.37
CA GLU A 7 -9.65 -5.82 6.50
C GLU A 7 -9.20 -6.38 5.16
N ILE A 8 -7.90 -6.29 4.82
CA ILE A 8 -7.39 -6.70 3.51
C ILE A 8 -7.70 -8.16 3.18
N PRO A 9 -7.55 -9.13 4.10
CA PRO A 9 -7.87 -10.53 3.79
C PRO A 9 -9.34 -10.74 3.42
N GLU A 10 -10.26 -10.07 4.13
CA GLU A 10 -11.70 -10.19 3.90
C GLU A 10 -12.16 -9.45 2.64
N ARG A 11 -11.37 -8.45 2.20
CA ARG A 11 -11.68 -7.56 1.07
C ARG A 11 -10.76 -7.80 -0.13
N LEU A 12 -10.12 -8.96 -0.20
CA LEU A 12 -9.17 -9.30 -1.27
C LEU A 12 -9.81 -9.24 -2.66
N ASP A 13 -11.07 -9.66 -2.76
CA ASP A 13 -11.85 -9.64 -4.01
C ASP A 13 -11.96 -8.23 -4.62
N GLU A 14 -11.96 -7.20 -3.79
CA GLU A 14 -11.99 -5.81 -4.26
C GLU A 14 -10.70 -5.38 -4.96
N LEU A 15 -9.62 -6.13 -4.78
CA LEU A 15 -8.32 -5.88 -5.39
C LEU A 15 -8.15 -6.64 -6.70
N GLU A 16 -8.97 -7.64 -7.01
CA GLU A 16 -8.85 -8.49 -8.20
C GLU A 16 -8.65 -7.74 -9.54
N PRO A 17 -9.31 -6.59 -9.80
CA PRO A 17 -9.05 -5.79 -11.01
C PRO A 17 -7.61 -5.26 -11.15
N TRP A 18 -6.83 -5.30 -10.07
CA TRP A 18 -5.45 -4.84 -9.97
C TRP A 18 -4.42 -5.96 -9.98
N ARG A 19 -4.85 -7.23 -10.06
CA ARG A 19 -3.97 -8.40 -9.89
C ARG A 19 -2.74 -8.41 -10.80
N GLN A 20 -2.90 -8.02 -12.06
CA GLN A 20 -1.79 -7.89 -13.01
C GLN A 20 -1.24 -6.46 -13.14
N LYS A 21 -1.80 -5.48 -12.42
CA LYS A 21 -1.41 -4.07 -12.49
C LYS A 21 -0.49 -3.71 -11.34
N ARG A 22 0.21 -2.58 -11.47
CA ARG A 22 0.97 -2.00 -10.36
C ARG A 22 0.01 -1.60 -9.24
N LEU A 23 0.23 -2.16 -8.05
CA LEU A 23 -0.53 -1.84 -6.84
C LEU A 23 0.43 -1.24 -5.80
N VAL A 24 0.27 0.05 -5.48
CA VAL A 24 1.10 0.71 -4.47
C VAL A 24 0.35 0.78 -3.16
N VAL A 25 0.95 0.26 -2.09
CA VAL A 25 0.43 0.27 -0.72
C VAL A 25 1.28 1.22 0.10
N HIS A 26 0.65 2.04 0.94
CA HIS A 26 1.35 2.96 1.83
C HIS A 26 0.80 2.89 3.26
N CYS A 27 1.65 3.26 4.21
CA CYS A 27 1.26 3.55 5.59
C CYS A 27 2.01 4.81 6.04
N HIS A 28 2.04 5.11 7.34
CA HIS A 28 2.77 6.28 7.86
C HIS A 28 4.28 6.26 7.49
N HIS A 29 5.01 5.23 7.91
CA HIS A 29 6.48 5.11 7.74
C HIS A 29 6.94 3.98 6.79
N GLY A 30 6.04 3.37 6.02
CA GLY A 30 6.35 2.26 5.10
C GLY A 30 6.49 0.85 5.69
N VAL A 31 6.63 0.68 7.02
CA VAL A 31 6.85 -0.66 7.64
C VAL A 31 5.63 -1.57 7.52
N ARG A 32 4.42 -1.06 7.78
CA ARG A 32 3.18 -1.84 7.72
C ARG A 32 2.81 -2.18 6.27
N SER A 33 2.92 -1.19 5.38
CA SER A 33 2.67 -1.40 3.95
C SER A 33 3.65 -2.39 3.32
N LEU A 34 4.88 -2.51 3.82
CA LEU A 34 5.81 -3.54 3.37
C LEU A 34 5.32 -4.95 3.70
N ARG A 35 4.77 -5.16 4.90
CA ARG A 35 4.18 -6.45 5.29
C ARG A 35 2.98 -6.79 4.41
N VAL A 36 2.10 -5.81 4.19
CA VAL A 36 0.93 -5.97 3.31
C VAL A 36 1.34 -6.28 1.88
N ALA A 37 2.30 -5.55 1.31
CA ALA A 37 2.75 -5.77 -0.06
C ALA A 37 3.38 -7.17 -0.22
N LYS A 38 4.11 -7.66 0.78
CA LYS A 38 4.62 -9.04 0.77
C LYS A 38 3.49 -10.07 0.78
N TRP A 39 2.55 -9.92 1.70
CA TRP A 39 1.39 -10.83 1.79
C TRP A 39 0.56 -10.81 0.49
N LEU A 40 0.31 -9.64 -0.10
CA LEU A 40 -0.40 -9.53 -1.38
C LEU A 40 0.32 -10.27 -2.52
N ARG A 41 1.66 -10.23 -2.57
CA ARG A 41 2.41 -11.03 -3.56
C ARG A 41 2.22 -12.54 -3.34
N GLU A 42 2.18 -12.99 -2.09
CA GLU A 42 1.86 -14.39 -1.76
C GLU A 42 0.45 -14.78 -2.20
N GLN A 43 -0.47 -13.83 -2.31
CA GLN A 43 -1.82 -14.02 -2.86
C GLN A 43 -1.91 -13.84 -4.40
N GLY A 44 -0.77 -13.67 -5.10
CA GLY A 44 -0.73 -13.55 -6.57
C GLY A 44 -0.81 -12.11 -7.10
N PHE A 45 -0.67 -11.09 -6.26
CA PHE A 45 -0.49 -9.70 -6.68
C PHE A 45 1.00 -9.38 -6.87
N ASP A 46 1.64 -9.98 -7.87
CA ASP A 46 3.10 -9.93 -8.08
C ASP A 46 3.65 -8.49 -8.15
N ASN A 47 2.84 -7.58 -8.69
CA ASN A 47 3.18 -6.18 -8.89
C ASN A 47 2.85 -5.27 -7.68
N ALA A 48 2.47 -5.84 -6.53
CA ALA A 48 2.27 -5.09 -5.30
C ALA A 48 3.59 -4.49 -4.82
N GLN A 49 3.59 -3.23 -4.38
CA GLN A 49 4.78 -2.49 -3.93
C GLN A 49 4.44 -1.66 -2.70
N SER A 50 5.40 -1.56 -1.78
CA SER A 50 5.26 -0.65 -0.63
C SER A 50 5.94 0.68 -0.95
N LEU A 51 5.28 1.78 -0.62
CA LEU A 51 5.88 3.10 -0.65
C LEU A 51 6.99 3.18 0.41
N LYS A 52 8.24 3.38 -0.03
CA LYS A 52 9.41 3.52 0.86
C LYS A 52 9.24 4.79 1.72
N GLY A 53 9.51 4.69 3.02
CA GLY A 53 9.34 5.80 3.96
C GLY A 53 7.88 6.18 4.25
N GLY A 54 6.92 5.55 3.57
CA GLY A 54 5.49 5.82 3.74
C GLY A 54 5.06 7.19 3.24
N ILE A 55 3.87 7.62 3.67
CA ILE A 55 3.30 8.89 3.25
C ILE A 55 4.07 10.09 3.80
N GLU A 56 4.77 9.92 4.91
CA GLU A 56 5.60 10.97 5.49
C GLU A 56 6.78 11.33 4.58
N ALA A 57 7.52 10.33 4.09
CA ALA A 57 8.60 10.56 3.13
C ALA A 57 8.08 11.18 1.83
N TRP A 58 6.95 10.70 1.32
CA TRP A 58 6.32 11.28 0.14
C TRP A 58 5.96 12.76 0.33
N ARG A 59 5.43 13.12 1.51
CA ARG A 59 5.15 14.53 1.83
C ARG A 59 6.42 15.36 1.79
N ASN A 60 7.48 14.89 2.45
CA ASN A 60 8.71 15.66 2.62
C ASN A 60 9.49 15.80 1.31
N GLU A 61 9.46 14.78 0.45
CA GLU A 61 10.31 14.70 -0.75
C GLU A 61 9.56 15.06 -2.05
N ILE A 62 8.25 14.81 -2.13
CA ILE A 62 7.49 14.90 -3.38
C ILE A 62 6.36 15.94 -3.30
N ASP A 63 5.51 15.87 -2.28
CA ASP A 63 4.32 16.72 -2.17
C ASP A 63 4.10 17.25 -0.75
N SER A 64 4.66 18.43 -0.50
CA SER A 64 4.59 19.11 0.79
C SER A 64 3.23 19.71 1.12
N SER A 65 2.27 19.68 0.18
CA SER A 65 0.91 20.18 0.41
C SER A 65 0.04 19.20 1.22
N ILE A 66 0.46 17.94 1.31
CA ILE A 66 -0.26 16.90 2.06
C ILE A 66 -0.17 17.19 3.57
N PRO A 67 -1.29 17.30 4.31
CA PRO A 67 -1.28 17.58 5.75
C PRO A 67 -0.54 16.52 6.57
N ALA A 68 0.14 16.94 7.64
CA ALA A 68 0.67 16.07 8.70
C ALA A 68 -0.45 15.43 9.53
N TYR A 69 -0.32 14.13 9.80
CA TYR A 69 -1.27 13.31 10.56
C TYR A 69 -0.53 12.57 11.67
#